data_AF-A0A9E1W874-F1
#
_entry.id   AF-A0A9E1W874-F1
#
_cell.length_a   1.000
_cell.length_b   1.000
_cell.length_c   1.000
_cell.angle_alpha   90.00
_cell.angle_beta   90.00
_cell.angle_gamma   90.00
#
_symmetry.space_group_name_H-M   'P 1'
#
loop_
_entity.id
_entity.type
_entity.pdbx_description
1 polymer ?
#
loop_
_entity_poly.entity_id
_entity_poly.type
_entity_poly.pdbx_seq_one_letter_code
_entity_poly.pdbx_strand_id
1 'polypeptide(L)'
;MRKRLMLAVVAVSLLLVVPVDAQTSLDRAREDVTGATDRLEAFLEDLDTTQRRGNELAALFWQAQAGLEALDIEIVNNEAAAAELATQIADLRAEVKIIAVDQYMSRADDIDVGDHESESDRAAAEALARLVIGVDNTAIDQLAVIGAESDRLSASLAIQRSEQAARLAEVQSTQQSIADELERLARLRSAVAAELLDLEDALGELEQAESERQAAAAEQERIVEERRRAEAAAAAAAELARRVPTPAPTPAPTPVPTVMPTPTVVAAVVPNPQLPDPTPTVVAAVVPNPQLPDPTPTV
;
A
#
# COMPACT_ATOMS: atom_id res chain seq x y z
N MET A 1 15.18 -19.41 26.05
CA MET A 1 16.57 -19.17 26.55
C MET A 1 17.68 -19.89 25.76
N ARG A 2 17.42 -20.93 24.95
CA ARG A 2 18.47 -21.63 24.17
C ARG A 2 18.97 -20.89 22.92
N LYS A 3 18.23 -19.91 22.38
CA LYS A 3 18.63 -19.14 21.19
C LYS A 3 19.66 -18.02 21.46
N ARG A 4 19.77 -17.52 22.71
CA ARG A 4 20.72 -16.46 23.06
C ARG A 4 22.16 -16.97 23.27
N LEU A 5 22.34 -18.28 23.43
CA LEU A 5 23.66 -18.88 23.63
C LEU A 5 24.39 -19.17 22.31
N MET A 6 23.68 -19.28 21.18
CA MET A 6 24.32 -19.40 19.86
C MET A 6 24.80 -18.07 19.29
N LEU A 7 24.22 -16.94 19.72
CA LEU A 7 24.68 -15.60 19.30
C LEU A 7 26.00 -15.19 19.99
N ALA A 8 26.26 -15.69 21.20
CA ALA A 8 27.49 -15.37 21.93
C ALA A 8 28.72 -16.16 21.45
N VAL A 9 28.52 -17.34 20.85
CA VAL A 9 29.64 -18.16 20.35
C VAL A 9 30.12 -17.70 18.97
N VAL A 10 29.28 -17.03 18.18
CA VAL A 10 29.69 -16.42 16.90
C VAL A 10 30.41 -15.08 17.11
N ALA A 11 30.15 -14.37 18.21
CA ALA A 11 30.76 -13.08 18.50
C ALA A 11 32.20 -13.15 19.05
N VAL A 12 32.68 -14.30 19.50
CA VAL A 12 33.99 -14.43 20.20
C VAL A 12 35.07 -15.13 19.36
N SER A 13 34.73 -15.74 18.21
CA SER A 13 35.69 -16.57 17.45
C SER A 13 36.39 -15.92 16.26
N LEU A 14 36.24 -14.62 15.98
CA LEU A 14 37.01 -13.97 14.91
C LEU A 14 37.74 -12.73 15.43
N LEU A 15 38.82 -13.00 16.15
CA LEU A 15 39.95 -12.08 16.33
C LEU A 15 40.98 -12.32 15.20
N LEU A 16 40.48 -12.47 13.97
CA LEU A 16 41.26 -12.25 12.76
C LEU A 16 41.25 -10.74 12.55
N VAL A 17 42.42 -10.14 12.36
CA VAL A 17 42.55 -8.73 11.98
C VAL A 17 41.98 -8.60 10.57
N VAL A 18 40.67 -8.34 10.47
CA VAL A 18 39.97 -8.06 9.23
C VAL A 18 40.30 -6.62 8.82
N PRO A 19 40.50 -6.32 7.52
CA PRO A 19 40.59 -4.93 7.09
C PRO A 19 39.31 -4.17 7.46
N VAL A 20 39.47 -2.99 8.07
CA VAL A 20 38.38 -2.14 8.58
C VAL A 20 37.34 -1.83 7.50
N ASP A 21 37.76 -1.73 6.24
CA ASP A 21 36.88 -1.46 5.10
C ASP A 21 35.86 -2.59 4.85
N ALA A 22 36.26 -3.86 4.98
CA ALA A 22 35.38 -5.01 4.74
C ALA A 22 34.38 -5.25 5.90
N GLN A 23 34.70 -4.80 7.11
CA GLN A 23 33.73 -4.79 8.21
C GLN A 23 32.69 -3.69 8.03
N THR A 24 33.12 -2.52 7.55
CA THR A 24 32.24 -1.37 7.34
C THR A 24 31.23 -1.62 6.21
N SER A 25 31.63 -2.31 5.13
CA SER A 25 30.71 -2.71 4.05
C SER A 25 29.69 -3.74 4.52
N LEU A 26 30.12 -4.75 5.27
CA LEU A 26 29.25 -5.78 5.84
C LEU A 26 28.22 -5.20 6.82
N ASP A 27 28.63 -4.27 7.67
CA ASP A 27 27.72 -3.63 8.63
C ASP A 27 26.67 -2.77 7.91
N ARG A 28 27.07 -2.03 6.86
CA ARG A 28 26.13 -1.28 6.02
C ARG A 28 25.12 -2.20 5.32
N ALA A 29 25.58 -3.26 4.67
CA ALA A 29 24.68 -4.19 3.98
C ALA A 29 23.68 -4.87 4.95
N ARG A 30 24.09 -5.14 6.19
CA ARG A 30 23.17 -5.62 7.24
C ARG A 30 22.13 -4.59 7.64
N GLU A 31 22.54 -3.33 7.76
CA GLU A 31 21.65 -2.21 8.03
C GLU A 31 20.62 -2.05 6.90
N ASP A 32 21.05 -2.14 5.65
CA ASP A 32 20.17 -2.03 4.48
C ASP A 32 19.14 -3.17 4.43
N VAL A 33 19.55 -4.42 4.65
CA VAL A 33 18.62 -5.57 4.76
C VAL A 33 17.63 -5.39 5.91
N THR A 34 18.10 -4.89 7.05
CA THR A 34 17.23 -4.64 8.22
C THR A 34 16.22 -3.55 7.89
N GLY A 35 16.66 -2.44 7.28
CA GLY A 35 15.80 -1.34 6.89
C GLY A 35 14.74 -1.74 5.85
N ALA A 36 15.10 -2.54 4.84
CA ALA A 36 14.14 -3.08 3.87
C ALA A 36 13.13 -4.02 4.53
N THR A 37 13.58 -4.86 5.48
CA THR A 37 12.70 -5.75 6.26
C THR A 37 11.70 -4.97 7.11
N ASP A 38 12.16 -3.92 7.81
CA ASP A 38 11.31 -3.06 8.63
C ASP A 38 10.25 -2.33 7.79
N ARG A 39 10.63 -1.86 6.59
CA ARG A 39 9.68 -1.24 5.65
C ARG A 39 8.63 -2.24 5.16
N LEU A 40 9.03 -3.46 4.83
CA LEU A 40 8.08 -4.52 4.45
C LEU A 40 7.11 -4.86 5.59
N GLU A 41 7.57 -4.91 6.84
CA GLU A 41 6.69 -5.12 8.00
C GLU A 41 5.65 -3.99 8.13
N ALA A 42 6.07 -2.74 7.97
CA ALA A 42 5.16 -1.59 7.96
C ALA A 42 4.13 -1.67 6.82
N PHE A 43 4.53 -2.12 5.63
CA PHE A 43 3.60 -2.31 4.52
C PHE A 43 2.59 -3.44 4.76
N LEU A 44 3.00 -4.51 5.44
CA LEU A 44 2.08 -5.59 5.82
C LEU A 44 1.04 -5.13 6.84
N GLU A 45 1.43 -4.30 7.80
CA GLU A 45 0.51 -3.68 8.75
C GLU A 45 -0.50 -2.74 8.05
N ASP A 46 -0.04 -1.94 7.09
CA ASP A 46 -0.94 -1.06 6.34
C ASP A 46 -1.89 -1.85 5.42
N LEU A 47 -1.43 -2.98 4.87
CA LEU A 47 -2.25 -3.88 4.08
C LEU A 47 -3.36 -4.52 4.91
N ASP A 48 -3.05 -5.01 6.12
CA ASP A 48 -4.06 -5.55 7.05
C ASP A 48 -5.09 -4.49 7.45
N THR A 49 -4.62 -3.27 7.75
CA THR A 49 -5.50 -2.13 8.09
C THR A 49 -6.39 -1.72 6.93
N THR A 50 -5.85 -1.74 5.70
CA THR A 50 -6.61 -1.44 4.48
C THR A 50 -7.62 -2.53 4.17
N GLN A 51 -7.27 -3.80 4.36
CA GLN A 51 -8.19 -4.92 4.19
C GLN A 51 -9.35 -4.88 5.20
N ARG A 52 -9.06 -4.55 6.46
CA ARG A 52 -10.09 -4.36 7.50
C ARG A 52 -11.09 -3.27 7.12
N ARG A 53 -10.60 -2.10 6.74
CA ARG A 53 -11.44 -0.99 6.28
C ARG A 53 -12.25 -1.34 5.04
N GLY A 54 -11.65 -2.05 4.07
CA GLY A 54 -12.36 -2.56 2.91
C GLY A 54 -13.52 -3.50 3.27
N ASN A 55 -13.32 -4.41 4.22
CA ASN A 55 -14.36 -5.32 4.70
C ASN A 55 -15.50 -4.55 5.41
N GLU A 56 -15.17 -3.55 6.23
CA GLU A 56 -16.15 -2.69 6.90
C GLU A 56 -16.99 -1.90 5.88
N LEU A 57 -16.35 -1.29 4.89
CA LEU A 57 -17.04 -0.58 3.82
C LEU A 57 -17.94 -1.50 2.99
N ALA A 58 -17.49 -2.72 2.69
CA ALA A 58 -18.31 -3.69 2.00
C ALA A 58 -19.56 -4.09 2.81
N ALA A 59 -19.41 -4.27 4.13
CA ALA A 59 -20.54 -4.55 5.01
C ALA A 59 -21.55 -3.40 5.04
N LEU A 60 -21.06 -2.15 5.17
CA LEU A 60 -21.91 -0.94 5.12
C LEU A 60 -22.64 -0.82 3.78
N PHE A 61 -21.95 -1.07 2.67
CA PHE A 61 -22.53 -1.04 1.33
C PHE A 61 -23.70 -2.01 1.21
N TRP A 62 -23.50 -3.28 1.59
CA TRP A 62 -24.56 -4.29 1.50
C TRP A 62 -25.72 -4.01 2.44
N GLN A 63 -25.45 -3.49 3.64
CA GLN A 63 -26.49 -3.09 4.58
C GLN A 63 -27.33 -1.94 4.02
N ALA A 64 -26.70 -0.91 3.46
CA ALA A 64 -27.38 0.23 2.85
C ALA A 64 -28.21 -0.21 1.63
N GLN A 65 -27.66 -1.08 0.78
CA GLN A 65 -28.36 -1.62 -0.37
C GLN A 65 -29.60 -2.44 0.02
N ALA A 66 -29.46 -3.40 0.94
CA ALA A 66 -30.60 -4.19 1.42
C ALA A 66 -31.67 -3.31 2.07
N GLY A 67 -31.24 -2.29 2.81
CA GLY A 67 -32.13 -1.31 3.40
C GLY A 67 -32.88 -0.46 2.34
N LEU A 68 -32.22 -0.12 1.24
CA LEU A 68 -32.84 0.61 0.13
C LEU A 68 -33.88 -0.26 -0.60
N GLU A 69 -33.55 -1.53 -0.87
CA GLU A 69 -34.48 -2.48 -1.49
C GLU A 69 -35.75 -2.67 -0.63
N ALA A 70 -35.60 -2.77 0.69
CA ALA A 70 -36.75 -2.83 1.60
C ALA A 70 -37.60 -1.56 1.54
N LEU A 71 -36.97 -0.38 1.54
CA LEU A 71 -37.67 0.90 1.47
C LEU A 71 -38.39 1.09 0.13
N ASP A 72 -37.80 0.65 -0.97
CA ASP A 72 -38.40 0.70 -2.31
C ASP A 72 -39.69 -0.14 -2.36
N ILE A 73 -39.68 -1.33 -1.76
CA ILE A 73 -40.87 -2.19 -1.64
C ILE A 73 -41.96 -1.49 -0.80
N GLU A 74 -41.59 -0.87 0.33
CA GLU A 74 -42.53 -0.13 1.16
C GLU A 74 -43.16 1.05 0.42
N ILE A 75 -42.36 1.83 -0.32
CA ILE A 75 -42.84 2.94 -1.13
C ILE A 75 -43.85 2.45 -2.16
N VAL A 76 -43.52 1.39 -2.92
CA VAL A 76 -44.43 0.83 -3.93
C VAL A 76 -45.76 0.37 -3.30
N ASN A 77 -45.71 -0.30 -2.15
CA ASN A 77 -46.91 -0.73 -1.44
C ASN A 77 -47.76 0.45 -0.97
N ASN A 78 -47.11 1.49 -0.42
CA ASN A 78 -47.79 2.71 0.04
C ASN A 78 -48.36 3.54 -1.12
N GLU A 79 -47.69 3.56 -2.28
CA GLU A 79 -48.21 4.19 -3.50
C GLU A 79 -49.46 3.47 -4.01
N ALA A 80 -49.47 2.13 -3.96
CA ALA A 80 -50.66 1.35 -4.30
C ALA A 80 -51.83 1.63 -3.33
N ALA A 81 -51.57 1.67 -2.03
CA ALA A 81 -52.57 2.02 -1.02
C ALA A 81 -53.10 3.46 -1.21
N ALA A 82 -52.23 4.40 -1.58
CA ALA A 82 -52.64 5.78 -1.88
C ALA A 82 -53.55 5.86 -3.10
N ALA A 83 -53.28 5.06 -4.14
CA ALA A 83 -54.15 4.98 -5.32
C ALA A 83 -55.53 4.37 -4.99
N GLU A 84 -55.57 3.40 -4.08
CA GLU A 84 -56.83 2.82 -3.59
C GLU A 84 -57.64 3.84 -2.80
N LEU A 85 -57.03 4.54 -1.85
CA LEU A 85 -57.68 5.62 -1.09
C LEU A 85 -58.18 6.74 -2.01
N ALA A 86 -57.41 7.11 -3.04
CA ALA A 86 -57.84 8.11 -4.02
C ALA A 86 -59.10 7.68 -4.78
N THR A 87 -59.23 6.39 -5.09
CA THR A 87 -60.43 5.82 -5.71
C THR A 87 -61.61 5.87 -4.75
N GLN A 88 -61.42 5.42 -3.51
CA GLN A 88 -62.47 5.47 -2.48
C GLN A 88 -62.96 6.90 -2.21
N ILE A 89 -62.05 7.88 -2.14
CA ILE A 89 -62.38 9.30 -1.99
C ILE A 89 -63.23 9.80 -3.17
N ALA A 90 -62.91 9.39 -4.40
CA ALA A 90 -63.67 9.78 -5.59
C ALA A 90 -65.08 9.20 -5.55
N ASP A 91 -65.23 7.93 -5.19
CA ASP A 91 -66.53 7.25 -5.07
C ASP A 91 -67.38 7.87 -3.96
N LEU A 92 -66.81 8.08 -2.76
CA LEU A 92 -67.48 8.76 -1.64
C LEU A 92 -67.89 10.19 -1.98
N ARG A 93 -67.06 10.94 -2.71
CA ARG A 93 -67.44 12.29 -3.19
C ARG A 93 -68.61 12.24 -4.16
N ALA A 94 -68.67 11.22 -5.03
CA ALA A 94 -69.81 11.04 -5.93
C ALA A 94 -71.08 10.69 -5.14
N GLU A 95 -70.99 9.82 -4.14
CA GLU A 95 -72.10 9.45 -3.26
C GLU A 95 -72.62 10.66 -2.45
N VAL A 96 -71.73 11.40 -1.77
CA VAL A 96 -72.09 12.62 -1.05
C VAL A 96 -72.77 13.64 -1.96
N LYS A 97 -72.32 13.76 -3.23
CA LYS A 97 -72.96 14.63 -4.22
C LYS A 97 -74.37 14.16 -4.58
N ILE A 98 -74.58 12.85 -4.74
CA ILE A 98 -75.91 12.29 -5.02
C ILE A 98 -76.86 12.56 -3.84
N ILE A 99 -76.43 12.29 -2.61
CA ILE A 99 -77.20 12.55 -1.39
C ILE A 99 -77.57 14.03 -1.30
N ALA A 100 -76.60 14.93 -1.52
CA ALA A 100 -76.83 16.37 -1.47
C ALA A 100 -77.84 16.85 -2.53
N VAL A 101 -77.80 16.30 -3.75
CA VAL A 101 -78.72 16.66 -4.83
C VAL A 101 -80.13 16.10 -4.59
N ASP A 102 -80.24 14.84 -4.18
CA ASP A 102 -81.53 14.20 -3.85
C ASP A 102 -82.26 14.99 -2.76
N GLN A 103 -81.52 15.40 -1.73
CA GLN A 103 -82.09 16.16 -0.62
C GLN A 103 -82.48 17.60 -1.00
N TYR A 104 -81.77 18.23 -1.92
CA TYR A 104 -82.17 19.52 -2.47
C TYR A 104 -83.46 19.41 -3.29
N MET A 105 -83.58 18.38 -4.14
CA MET A 105 -84.77 18.13 -4.97
C MET A 105 -86.00 17.73 -4.13
N SER A 106 -85.83 16.82 -3.17
CA SER A 106 -86.89 16.34 -2.27
C SER A 106 -87.47 17.47 -1.40
N ARG A 107 -86.67 18.50 -1.09
CA ARG A 107 -87.12 19.71 -0.39
C ARG A 107 -87.75 20.76 -1.31
N ALA A 108 -87.34 20.85 -2.56
CA ALA A 108 -87.96 21.76 -3.53
C ALA A 108 -89.44 21.41 -3.78
N ASP A 109 -89.80 20.14 -3.66
CA ASP A 109 -91.19 19.66 -3.73
C ASP A 109 -92.02 19.93 -2.45
N ASP A 110 -91.39 20.27 -1.32
CA ASP A 110 -92.03 20.47 -0.01
C ASP A 110 -92.18 21.97 0.37
N ILE A 111 -91.71 22.88 -0.51
CA ILE A 111 -91.83 24.33 -0.32
C ILE A 111 -93.11 24.82 -0.99
N ASP A 112 -94.14 25.10 -0.19
CA ASP A 112 -95.34 25.83 -0.63
C ASP A 112 -94.93 27.27 -0.98
N VAL A 113 -95.12 27.65 -2.25
CA VAL A 113 -94.74 28.96 -2.80
C VAL A 113 -95.82 30.00 -2.42
N GLY A 114 -95.96 30.23 -1.12
CA GLY A 114 -96.68 31.36 -0.55
C GLY A 114 -95.74 32.54 -0.33
N ASP A 115 -96.23 33.74 -0.65
CA ASP A 115 -95.52 35.03 -0.77
C ASP A 115 -94.79 35.52 0.51
N HIS A 116 -93.72 34.87 0.97
CA HIS A 116 -92.95 35.25 2.18
C HIS A 116 -91.42 35.12 2.00
N GLU A 117 -90.78 36.14 1.40
CA GLU A 117 -89.31 36.21 1.21
C GLU A 117 -88.49 35.98 2.51
N SER A 118 -88.99 36.42 3.69
CA SER A 118 -88.23 36.26 4.95
C SER A 118 -88.44 34.92 5.66
N GLU A 119 -89.53 34.20 5.38
CA GLU A 119 -89.77 32.86 5.92
C GLU A 119 -89.08 31.79 5.08
N SER A 120 -88.98 32.01 3.76
CA SER A 120 -88.16 31.21 2.85
C SER A 120 -86.70 31.15 3.29
N ASP A 121 -86.09 32.29 3.62
CA ASP A 121 -84.69 32.34 4.08
C ASP A 121 -84.50 31.67 5.44
N ARG A 122 -85.48 31.78 6.34
CA ARG A 122 -85.44 31.12 7.65
C ARG A 122 -85.67 29.61 7.52
N ALA A 123 -86.58 29.18 6.66
CA ALA A 123 -86.83 27.78 6.34
C ALA A 123 -85.61 27.15 5.64
N ALA A 124 -84.94 27.88 4.75
CA ALA A 124 -83.70 27.45 4.12
C ALA A 124 -82.56 27.32 5.14
N ALA A 125 -82.40 28.27 6.07
CA ALA A 125 -81.42 28.21 7.14
C ALA A 125 -81.70 27.08 8.15
N GLU A 126 -82.97 26.85 8.51
CA GLU A 126 -83.38 25.77 9.42
C GLU A 126 -83.31 24.40 8.73
N ALA A 127 -83.57 24.33 7.43
CA ALA A 127 -83.37 23.15 6.59
C ALA A 127 -81.87 22.82 6.42
N LEU A 128 -81.00 23.83 6.28
CA LEU A 128 -79.55 23.66 6.31
C LEU A 128 -79.06 23.21 7.70
N ALA A 129 -79.61 23.76 8.78
CA ALA A 129 -79.29 23.32 10.13
C ALA A 129 -79.75 21.87 10.39
N ARG A 130 -80.92 21.46 9.86
CA ARG A 130 -81.43 20.08 9.96
C ARG A 130 -80.76 19.12 8.98
N LEU A 131 -80.21 19.60 7.85
CA LEU A 131 -79.34 18.84 6.95
C LEU A 131 -78.08 18.40 7.69
N VAL A 132 -77.48 19.32 8.47
CA VAL A 132 -76.28 19.04 9.27
C VAL A 132 -76.56 18.07 10.43
N ILE A 133 -77.79 18.01 10.94
CA ILE A 133 -78.16 17.29 12.17
C ILE A 133 -78.95 15.97 11.90
N GLY A 134 -79.49 15.76 10.70
CA GLY A 134 -80.61 14.84 10.43
C GLY A 134 -80.31 13.39 10.06
N VAL A 135 -79.64 13.08 8.94
CA VAL A 135 -79.50 11.71 8.40
C VAL A 135 -78.26 11.59 7.51
N ASP A 136 -77.62 10.41 7.53
CA ASP A 136 -76.50 9.92 6.68
C ASP A 136 -75.24 10.81 6.59
N ASN A 137 -74.86 11.43 7.71
CA ASN A 137 -73.50 11.95 7.91
C ASN A 137 -72.42 10.86 7.76
N THR A 138 -72.77 9.58 7.68
CA THR A 138 -71.82 8.47 7.55
C THR A 138 -70.92 8.60 6.32
N ALA A 139 -71.43 8.99 5.15
CA ALA A 139 -70.60 9.18 3.96
C ALA A 139 -69.68 10.40 4.08
N ILE A 140 -70.15 11.49 4.72
CA ILE A 140 -69.37 12.70 4.98
C ILE A 140 -68.27 12.44 6.02
N ASP A 141 -68.59 11.73 7.09
CA ASP A 141 -67.68 11.32 8.16
C ASP A 141 -66.63 10.34 7.62
N GLN A 142 -67.03 9.36 6.80
CA GLN A 142 -66.12 8.45 6.10
C GLN A 142 -65.19 9.18 5.15
N LEU A 143 -65.71 10.15 4.38
CA LEU A 143 -64.89 10.98 3.49
C LEU A 143 -63.85 11.80 4.28
N ALA A 144 -64.21 12.32 5.45
CA ALA A 144 -63.28 13.04 6.32
C ALA A 144 -62.20 12.11 6.89
N VAL A 145 -62.57 10.90 7.33
CA VAL A 145 -61.63 9.90 7.86
C VAL A 145 -60.65 9.42 6.78
N ILE A 146 -61.16 9.03 5.60
CA ILE A 146 -60.34 8.55 4.48
C ILE A 146 -59.49 9.68 3.90
N GLY A 147 -60.00 10.92 3.87
CA GLY A 147 -59.22 12.10 3.51
C GLY A 147 -58.03 12.31 4.45
N ALA A 148 -58.24 12.23 5.77
CA ALA A 148 -57.17 12.33 6.75
C ALA A 148 -56.16 11.17 6.66
N GLU A 149 -56.61 9.96 6.31
CA GLU A 149 -55.74 8.82 6.06
C GLU A 149 -54.88 9.02 4.81
N SER A 150 -55.46 9.51 3.71
CA SER A 150 -54.75 9.87 2.48
C SER A 150 -53.69 10.93 2.72
N ASP A 151 -53.99 11.96 3.52
CA ASP A 151 -53.03 13.02 3.87
C ASP A 151 -51.85 12.46 4.71
N ARG A 152 -52.14 11.59 5.67
CA ARG A 152 -51.10 10.91 6.48
C ARG A 152 -50.21 10.02 5.62
N LEU A 153 -50.81 9.24 4.72
CA LEU A 153 -50.07 8.35 3.82
C LEU A 153 -49.21 9.16 2.85
N SER A 154 -49.73 10.27 2.32
CA SER A 154 -48.98 11.18 1.45
C SER A 154 -47.78 11.80 2.18
N ALA A 155 -47.97 12.23 3.44
CA ALA A 155 -46.87 12.73 4.26
C ALA A 155 -45.82 11.63 4.54
N SER A 156 -46.25 10.39 4.81
CA SER A 156 -45.35 9.27 5.01
C SER A 156 -44.54 8.93 3.76
N LEU A 157 -45.17 8.93 2.58
CA LEU A 157 -44.49 8.72 1.29
C LEU A 157 -43.45 9.80 1.01
N ALA A 158 -43.76 11.07 1.35
CA ALA A 158 -42.79 12.15 1.21
C ALA A 158 -41.56 11.95 2.10
N ILE A 159 -41.76 11.47 3.34
CA ILE A 159 -40.67 11.12 4.26
C ILE A 159 -39.86 9.94 3.70
N GLN A 160 -40.52 8.87 3.26
CA GLN A 160 -39.86 7.69 2.69
C GLN A 160 -39.03 8.03 1.45
N ARG A 161 -39.54 8.86 0.54
CA ARG A 161 -38.78 9.33 -0.64
C ARG A 161 -37.58 10.20 -0.25
N SER A 162 -37.70 11.01 0.79
CA SER A 162 -36.57 11.76 1.34
C SER A 162 -35.52 10.81 1.94
N GLU A 163 -35.94 9.78 2.65
CA GLU A 163 -35.06 8.76 3.21
C GLU A 163 -34.37 7.94 2.11
N GLN A 164 -35.10 7.57 1.05
CA GLN A 164 -34.57 6.87 -0.11
C GLN A 164 -33.45 7.69 -0.77
N ALA A 165 -33.67 9.00 -0.97
CA ALA A 165 -32.64 9.89 -1.51
C ALA A 165 -31.40 9.97 -0.61
N ALA A 166 -31.59 10.00 0.72
CA ALA A 166 -30.47 10.00 1.67
C ALA A 166 -29.67 8.69 1.62
N ARG A 167 -30.35 7.54 1.59
CA ARG A 167 -29.71 6.22 1.48
C ARG A 167 -28.97 6.04 0.16
N LEU A 168 -29.54 6.53 -0.95
CA LEU A 168 -28.84 6.55 -2.25
C LEU A 168 -27.54 7.36 -2.20
N ALA A 169 -27.56 8.52 -1.55
CA ALA A 169 -26.36 9.33 -1.36
C ALA A 169 -25.32 8.62 -0.46
N GLU A 170 -25.77 7.92 0.59
CA GLU A 170 -24.90 7.09 1.42
C GLU A 170 -24.23 5.97 0.61
N VAL A 171 -25.01 5.21 -0.17
CA VAL A 171 -24.49 4.16 -1.06
C VAL A 171 -23.45 4.71 -2.02
N GLN A 172 -23.70 5.86 -2.64
CA GLN A 172 -22.73 6.51 -3.54
C GLN A 172 -21.45 6.92 -2.81
N SER A 173 -21.56 7.48 -1.60
CA SER A 173 -20.42 7.83 -0.76
C SER A 173 -19.59 6.60 -0.37
N THR A 174 -20.25 5.50 0.00
CA THR A 174 -19.58 4.23 0.31
C THR A 174 -18.89 3.65 -0.92
N GLN A 175 -19.52 3.70 -2.09
CA GLN A 175 -18.89 3.26 -3.36
C GLN A 175 -17.62 4.06 -3.67
N GLN A 176 -17.65 5.38 -3.46
CA GLN A 176 -16.47 6.22 -3.64
C GLN A 176 -15.36 5.85 -2.65
N SER A 177 -15.71 5.65 -1.38
CA SER A 177 -14.76 5.23 -0.34
C SER A 177 -14.12 3.87 -0.66
N ILE A 178 -14.90 2.92 -1.20
CA ILE A 178 -14.39 1.62 -1.67
C ILE A 178 -13.41 1.81 -2.83
N ALA A 179 -13.72 2.68 -3.79
CA ALA A 179 -12.84 2.97 -4.92
C ALA A 179 -11.50 3.56 -4.45
N ASP A 180 -11.54 4.48 -3.49
CA ASP A 180 -10.34 5.09 -2.89
C ASP A 180 -9.48 4.04 -2.16
N GLU A 181 -10.09 3.12 -1.40
CA GLU A 181 -9.36 2.03 -0.75
C GLU A 181 -8.78 1.01 -1.76
N LEU A 182 -9.47 0.75 -2.87
CA LEU A 182 -8.94 -0.09 -3.95
C LEU A 182 -7.72 0.55 -4.63
N GLU A 183 -7.74 1.87 -4.84
CA GLU A 183 -6.59 2.60 -5.35
C GLU A 183 -5.42 2.56 -4.36
N ARG A 184 -5.70 2.73 -3.06
CA ARG A 184 -4.70 2.57 -2.01
C ARG A 184 -4.08 1.17 -2.00
N LEU A 185 -4.89 0.12 -2.11
CA LEU A 185 -4.42 -1.26 -2.21
C LEU A 185 -3.52 -1.47 -3.42
N ALA A 186 -3.86 -0.90 -4.58
CA ALA A 186 -3.04 -0.99 -5.78
C ALA A 186 -1.67 -0.31 -5.57
N ARG A 187 -1.64 0.86 -4.94
CA ARG A 187 -0.40 1.58 -4.59
C ARG A 187 0.45 0.78 -3.59
N LEU A 188 -0.17 0.25 -2.53
CA LEU A 188 0.51 -0.61 -1.55
C LEU A 188 1.13 -1.84 -2.20
N ARG A 189 0.39 -2.51 -3.08
CA ARG A 189 0.92 -3.67 -3.82
C ARG A 189 2.14 -3.31 -4.65
N SER A 190 2.13 -2.16 -5.32
CA SER A 190 3.28 -1.68 -6.08
C SER A 190 4.48 -1.35 -5.18
N ALA A 191 4.24 -0.74 -4.01
CA ALA A 191 5.28 -0.40 -3.07
C ALA A 191 5.92 -1.65 -2.45
N VAL A 192 5.11 -2.64 -2.05
CA VAL A 192 5.61 -3.94 -1.57
C VAL A 192 6.46 -4.64 -2.65
N ALA A 193 6.01 -4.62 -3.91
CA ALA A 193 6.79 -5.22 -5.00
C ALA A 193 8.14 -4.53 -5.21
N ALA A 194 8.20 -3.20 -5.06
CA ALA A 194 9.45 -2.45 -5.15
C ALA A 194 10.39 -2.77 -3.97
N GLU A 195 9.88 -2.75 -2.73
CA GLU A 195 10.70 -3.07 -1.55
C GLU A 195 11.19 -4.52 -1.53
N LEU A 196 10.44 -5.47 -2.11
CA LEU A 196 10.93 -6.84 -2.26
C LEU A 196 12.13 -6.91 -3.21
N LEU A 197 12.17 -6.06 -4.24
CA LEU A 197 13.31 -5.95 -5.15
C LEU A 197 14.49 -5.26 -4.45
N ASP A 198 14.23 -4.19 -3.70
CA ASP A 198 15.26 -3.53 -2.88
C ASP A 198 15.86 -4.47 -1.82
N LEU A 199 15.04 -5.34 -1.21
CA LEU A 199 15.52 -6.37 -0.28
C LEU A 199 16.37 -7.42 -0.99
N GLU A 200 15.98 -7.85 -2.19
CA GLU A 200 16.78 -8.78 -3.01
C GLU A 200 18.16 -8.19 -3.33
N ASP A 201 18.21 -6.92 -3.75
CA ASP A 201 19.44 -6.20 -4.01
C ASP A 201 20.30 -6.08 -2.74
N ALA A 202 19.71 -5.67 -1.60
CA ALA A 202 20.41 -5.56 -0.32
C ALA A 202 20.98 -6.91 0.17
N LEU A 203 20.26 -8.01 -0.05
CA LEU A 203 20.75 -9.35 0.24
C LEU A 203 21.91 -9.75 -0.68
N GLY A 204 21.86 -9.37 -1.95
CA GLY A 204 22.97 -9.55 -2.88
C GLY A 204 24.23 -8.80 -2.45
N GLU A 205 24.08 -7.54 -2.04
CA GLU A 205 25.18 -6.73 -1.49
C GLU A 205 25.76 -7.34 -0.21
N LEU A 206 24.90 -7.88 0.66
CA LEU A 206 25.33 -8.56 1.88
C LEU A 206 26.14 -9.82 1.59
N GLU A 207 25.70 -10.64 0.62
CA GLU A 207 26.43 -11.83 0.18
C GLU A 207 27.79 -11.45 -0.39
N GLN A 208 27.84 -10.41 -1.24
CA GLN A 208 29.09 -9.91 -1.81
C GLN A 208 30.04 -9.40 -0.72
N ALA A 209 29.56 -8.57 0.22
CA ALA A 209 30.39 -8.05 1.31
C ALA A 209 30.97 -9.16 2.19
N GLU A 210 30.19 -10.21 2.48
CA GLU A 210 30.69 -11.37 3.22
C GLU A 210 31.72 -12.17 2.41
N SER A 211 31.54 -12.30 1.09
CA SER A 211 32.51 -12.96 0.21
C SER A 211 33.85 -12.19 0.16
N GLU A 212 33.80 -10.86 0.08
CA GLU A 212 34.98 -9.98 0.08
C GLU A 212 35.71 -10.06 1.43
N ARG A 213 34.97 -10.09 2.53
CA ARG A 213 35.54 -10.28 3.87
C ARG A 213 36.28 -11.62 3.98
N GLN A 214 35.70 -12.70 3.46
CA GLN A 214 36.34 -14.02 3.46
C GLN A 214 37.60 -14.05 2.59
N ALA A 215 37.54 -13.45 1.40
CA ALA A 215 38.69 -13.33 0.52
C ALA A 215 39.83 -12.53 1.15
N ALA A 216 39.51 -11.40 1.79
CA ALA A 216 40.48 -10.58 2.51
C ALA A 216 41.12 -11.32 3.69
N ALA A 217 40.33 -12.09 4.45
CA ALA A 217 40.85 -12.92 5.53
C ALA A 217 41.82 -13.99 5.02
N ALA A 218 41.46 -14.66 3.92
CA ALA A 218 42.32 -15.68 3.30
C ALA A 218 43.63 -15.10 2.75
N GLU A 219 43.59 -13.90 2.14
CA GLU A 219 44.80 -13.22 1.66
C GLU A 219 45.71 -12.80 2.82
N GLN A 220 45.12 -12.31 3.92
CA GLN A 220 45.87 -11.97 5.12
C GLN A 220 46.60 -13.19 5.71
N GLU A 221 45.96 -14.35 5.72
CA GLU A 221 46.59 -15.60 6.13
C GLU A 221 47.79 -15.96 5.24
N ARG A 222 47.66 -15.81 3.91
CA ARG A 222 48.78 -16.03 2.98
C ARG A 222 49.95 -15.09 3.25
N ILE A 223 49.69 -13.80 3.46
CA ILE A 223 50.71 -12.79 3.76
C ILE A 223 51.43 -13.15 5.07
N VAL A 224 50.70 -13.56 6.11
CA VAL A 224 51.28 -13.97 7.39
C VAL A 224 52.14 -15.23 7.24
N GLU A 225 51.69 -16.22 6.47
CA GLU A 225 52.48 -17.41 6.18
C GLU A 225 53.75 -17.09 5.39
N GLU A 226 53.67 -16.23 4.38
CA GLU A 226 54.81 -15.81 3.57
C GLU A 226 55.83 -15.07 4.44
N ARG A 227 55.38 -14.16 5.31
CA ARG A 227 56.26 -13.50 6.29
C ARG A 227 56.93 -14.50 7.22
N ARG A 228 56.19 -15.48 7.74
CA ARG A 228 56.75 -16.53 8.59
C ARG A 228 57.82 -17.35 7.85
N ARG A 229 57.62 -17.65 6.56
CA ARG A 229 58.63 -18.33 5.72
C ARG A 229 59.85 -17.46 5.48
N ALA A 230 59.67 -16.17 5.19
CA ALA A 230 60.76 -15.21 5.00
C ALA A 230 61.60 -15.03 6.28
N GLU A 231 60.94 -14.93 7.44
CA GLU A 231 61.61 -14.87 8.74
C GLU A 231 62.40 -16.16 9.04
N ALA A 232 61.83 -17.34 8.77
CA ALA A 232 62.52 -18.61 8.93
C ALA A 232 63.74 -18.73 8.00
N ALA A 233 63.63 -18.27 6.76
CA ALA A 233 64.74 -18.24 5.81
C ALA A 233 65.85 -17.26 6.24
N ALA A 234 65.48 -16.07 6.73
CA ALA A 234 66.42 -15.10 7.27
C ALA A 234 67.15 -15.63 8.51
N ALA A 235 66.44 -16.31 9.42
CA ALA A 235 67.03 -16.96 10.58
C ALA A 235 68.01 -18.07 10.18
N ALA A 236 67.66 -18.90 9.19
CA ALA A 236 68.55 -19.94 8.66
C ALA A 236 69.82 -19.34 8.01
N ALA A 237 69.69 -18.26 7.24
CA ALA A 237 70.82 -17.56 6.63
C ALA A 237 71.75 -16.93 7.70
N ALA A 238 71.18 -16.34 8.76
CA ALA A 238 71.95 -15.78 9.86
C ALA A 238 72.72 -16.86 10.66
N GLU A 239 72.14 -18.05 10.82
CA GLU A 239 72.81 -19.20 11.43
C GLU A 239 73.95 -19.73 10.53
N LEU A 240 73.75 -19.78 9.21
CA LEU A 240 74.79 -20.16 8.26
C LEU A 240 75.98 -19.19 8.31
N ALA A 241 75.72 -17.88 8.34
CA ALA A 241 76.75 -16.85 8.45
C ALA A 241 77.60 -16.98 9.73
N ARG A 242 76.99 -17.40 10.86
CA ARG A 242 77.72 -17.69 12.11
C ARG A 242 78.64 -18.91 12.03
N ARG A 243 78.41 -19.83 11.07
CA ARG A 243 79.22 -21.05 10.89
C ARG A 243 80.34 -20.90 9.87
N VAL A 244 80.47 -19.75 9.20
CA VAL A 244 81.58 -19.48 8.29
C VAL A 244 82.86 -19.30 9.13
N PRO A 245 83.91 -20.14 8.94
CA PRO A 245 85.16 -19.96 9.66
C PRO A 245 85.85 -18.67 9.22
N THR A 246 86.41 -17.94 10.19
CA THR A 246 87.23 -16.75 9.95
C THR A 246 88.28 -17.05 8.89
N PRO A 247 88.40 -16.26 7.80
CA PRO A 247 89.45 -16.47 6.82
C PRO A 247 90.80 -16.38 7.53
N ALA A 248 91.60 -17.44 7.41
CA ALA A 248 92.95 -17.47 7.95
C ALA A 248 93.78 -16.34 7.30
N PRO A 249 94.65 -15.65 8.06
CA PRO A 249 95.41 -14.52 7.54
C PRO A 249 96.30 -14.96 6.38
N THR A 250 96.17 -14.26 5.25
CA THR A 250 97.01 -14.42 4.06
C THR A 250 98.49 -14.22 4.42
N PRO A 251 99.40 -15.17 4.14
CA PRO A 251 100.82 -14.98 4.40
C PRO A 251 101.40 -13.87 3.51
N ALA A 252 102.22 -13.02 4.12
CA ALA A 252 102.86 -11.87 3.49
C ALA A 252 103.80 -12.28 2.33
N PRO A 253 103.79 -11.58 1.18
CA PRO A 253 104.67 -11.90 0.07
C PRO A 253 106.11 -11.49 0.37
N THR A 254 107.03 -12.41 0.09
CA THR A 254 108.50 -12.23 0.10
C THR A 254 108.92 -11.32 -1.08
N PRO A 255 109.85 -10.36 -0.91
CA PRO A 255 110.24 -9.45 -1.98
C PRO A 255 111.19 -10.13 -2.99
N VAL A 256 110.94 -9.93 -4.29
CA VAL A 256 111.85 -10.27 -5.40
C VAL A 256 112.05 -9.02 -6.26
N PRO A 257 113.27 -8.73 -6.74
CA PRO A 257 113.66 -7.38 -7.15
C PRO A 257 113.23 -7.00 -8.57
N THR A 258 112.81 -5.75 -8.66
CA THR A 258 113.00 -4.72 -9.69
C THR A 258 113.51 -5.14 -11.07
N VAL A 259 112.60 -5.09 -12.06
CA VAL A 259 112.92 -4.64 -13.41
C VAL A 259 111.84 -3.65 -13.87
N MET A 260 112.29 -2.50 -14.36
CA MET A 260 111.52 -1.31 -14.77
C MET A 260 111.98 -0.96 -16.20
N PRO A 261 111.31 -0.10 -17.00
CA PRO A 261 109.88 0.16 -17.26
C PRO A 261 109.54 -0.16 -18.76
N THR A 262 108.38 0.07 -19.38
CA THR A 262 107.64 1.34 -19.62
C THR A 262 106.55 1.07 -20.69
N PRO A 263 105.67 2.04 -21.05
CA PRO A 263 104.40 2.45 -20.43
C PRO A 263 103.18 1.98 -21.29
N THR A 264 101.91 2.17 -20.91
CA THR A 264 101.13 3.36 -21.31
C THR A 264 99.67 3.17 -20.84
N VAL A 265 99.20 4.08 -19.96
CA VAL A 265 97.92 4.85 -19.90
C VAL A 265 96.62 4.06 -20.24
N VAL A 266 95.50 4.09 -19.50
CA VAL A 266 94.66 5.22 -19.07
C VAL A 266 93.68 4.74 -17.98
N ALA A 267 93.52 5.54 -16.92
CA ALA A 267 92.46 5.45 -15.90
C ALA A 267 91.12 5.93 -16.50
N ALA A 268 89.90 5.57 -16.07
CA ALA A 268 89.36 5.69 -14.73
C ALA A 268 87.84 5.44 -14.80
N VAL A 269 87.25 5.23 -13.61
CA VAL A 269 85.85 5.49 -13.22
C VAL A 269 84.80 4.40 -13.48
N VAL A 270 84.44 3.74 -12.38
CA VAL A 270 83.09 3.25 -12.00
C VAL A 270 82.43 4.41 -11.18
N PRO A 271 81.10 4.64 -11.02
CA PRO A 271 79.93 3.73 -11.07
C PRO A 271 78.64 4.30 -11.75
N ASN A 272 77.64 3.44 -12.03
CA ASN A 272 76.26 3.51 -11.48
C ASN A 272 75.32 2.52 -12.22
N PRO A 273 74.50 1.69 -11.53
CA PRO A 273 73.44 0.91 -12.16
C PRO A 273 72.17 1.77 -12.30
N GLN A 274 71.69 1.95 -13.53
CA GLN A 274 70.34 2.47 -13.78
C GLN A 274 69.40 1.32 -14.14
N LEU A 275 68.22 1.34 -13.50
CA LEU A 275 67.05 0.53 -13.80
C LEU A 275 66.68 0.60 -15.30
N PRO A 276 66.02 -0.44 -15.83
CA PRO A 276 65.03 -0.27 -16.89
C PRO A 276 63.61 -0.26 -16.31
N ASP A 277 62.89 0.81 -16.62
CA ASP A 277 61.44 0.91 -16.48
C ASP A 277 60.70 -0.20 -17.26
N PRO A 278 59.58 -0.72 -16.73
CA PRO A 278 58.70 -1.61 -17.45
C PRO A 278 57.76 -0.81 -18.37
N THR A 279 57.89 -0.97 -19.68
CA THR A 279 56.82 -0.64 -20.63
C THR A 279 56.26 -1.94 -21.18
N PRO A 280 55.09 -2.43 -20.71
CA PRO A 280 54.43 -3.55 -21.35
C PRO A 280 53.71 -3.07 -22.62
N THR A 281 54.16 -3.64 -23.74
CA THR A 281 53.46 -3.67 -25.02
C THR A 281 52.03 -4.17 -24.82
N VAL A 282 51.04 -3.32 -25.12
CA VAL A 282 49.63 -3.70 -25.14
C VAL A 282 49.41 -4.65 -26.33
N VAL A 283 49.23 -5.94 -26.05
CA VAL A 283 48.63 -6.88 -27.00
C VAL A 283 47.13 -6.77 -26.83
N ALA A 284 46.46 -6.18 -27.82
CA ALA A 284 45.01 -6.19 -27.92
C ALA A 284 44.53 -7.63 -28.14
N ALA A 285 44.08 -8.27 -27.06
CA ALA A 285 43.24 -9.46 -27.16
C ALA A 285 41.82 -9.00 -27.54
N VAL A 286 41.44 -9.24 -28.79
CA VAL A 286 40.07 -9.13 -29.28
C VAL A 286 39.24 -10.17 -28.52
N VAL A 287 38.35 -9.69 -27.65
CA VAL A 287 37.30 -10.49 -27.03
C VAL A 287 36.21 -10.74 -28.09
N PRO A 288 35.77 -11.99 -28.31
CA PRO A 288 34.61 -12.28 -29.15
C PRO A 288 33.34 -11.70 -28.51
N ASN A 289 32.64 -10.86 -29.26
CA ASN A 289 31.33 -10.31 -28.95
C ASN A 289 30.29 -11.43 -28.70
N PRO A 290 29.70 -11.56 -27.51
CA PRO A 290 28.50 -12.37 -27.31
C PRO A 290 27.31 -11.61 -27.89
N GLN A 291 26.72 -12.16 -28.95
CA GLN A 291 25.50 -11.63 -29.56
C GLN A 291 24.36 -11.60 -28.53
N LEU A 292 23.72 -10.43 -28.37
CA LEU A 292 22.40 -10.34 -27.75
C LEU A 292 21.38 -11.12 -28.61
N PRO A 293 20.45 -11.88 -28.02
CA PRO A 293 19.26 -12.34 -28.74
C PRO A 293 18.27 -11.18 -28.94
N ASP A 294 17.81 -11.01 -30.19
CA ASP A 294 16.79 -10.04 -30.57
C ASP A 294 15.45 -10.26 -29.83
N PRO A 295 14.75 -9.21 -29.39
CA PRO A 295 13.38 -9.30 -28.91
C PRO A 295 12.42 -9.50 -30.08
N THR A 296 11.72 -10.64 -30.10
CA THR A 296 10.61 -10.87 -31.04
C THR A 296 9.35 -10.14 -30.55
N PRO A 297 8.60 -9.43 -31.42
CA PRO A 297 7.37 -8.75 -31.05
C PRO A 297 6.17 -9.70 -30.90
N THR A 298 5.24 -9.23 -30.08
CA THR A 298 3.95 -9.77 -29.63
C THR A 298 3.02 -10.32 -30.72
N VAL A 299 2.24 -11.34 -30.34
CA VAL A 299 0.80 -11.47 -30.64
C VAL A 299 0.08 -11.84 -29.35
#